data_AF-A0A2Z7BCI7-F1
#
_entry.id   AF-A0A2Z7BCI7-F1
#
_cell.length_a   1.000
_cell.length_b   1.000
_cell.length_c   1.000
_cell.angle_alpha   90.00
_cell.angle_beta   90.00
_cell.angle_gamma   90.00
#
_symmetry.space_group_name_H-M   'P 1'
#
loop_
_entity.id
_entity.type
_entity.pdbx_description
1 polymer ?
#
loop_
_entity_poly.entity_id
_entity_poly.type
_entity_poly.pdbx_seq_one_letter_code
_entity_poly.pdbx_strand_id
1 'polypeptide(L)'
;VQERLKSEFRNLWQGDMSVAEYVKKFNRGCHFSPIIADDPAEKLQHFLDGLSPAIRRDVLMSDPADYATALKRAFRSEQTLKDLHAEAQRKRPFQAHPRSTAADQRGKAEE
;
A
#
# COMPACT_ATOMS: atom_id res chain seq x y z
N VAL A 1 -14.14 22.35 13.03
CA VAL A 1 -14.04 21.39 11.90
C VAL A 1 -12.68 21.46 11.21
N GLN A 2 -12.16 22.66 10.88
CA GLN A 2 -10.84 22.81 10.23
C GLN A 2 -9.65 22.22 11.02
N GLU A 3 -9.58 22.39 12.35
CA GLU A 3 -8.45 21.86 13.14
C GLU A 3 -8.35 20.34 13.13
N ARG A 4 -9.49 19.63 13.17
CA ARG A 4 -9.50 18.16 13.07
C ARG A 4 -8.99 17.71 11.70
N LEU A 5 -9.44 18.35 10.62
CA LEU A 5 -9.00 18.02 9.25
C LEU A 5 -7.51 18.35 9.02
N LYS A 6 -7.00 19.42 9.62
CA LYS A 6 -5.57 19.75 9.60
C LYS A 6 -4.73 18.74 10.38
N SER A 7 -5.24 18.19 11.48
CA SER A 7 -4.58 17.11 12.22
C SER A 7 -4.60 15.80 11.43
N GLU A 8 -5.74 15.47 10.82
CA GLU A 8 -5.89 14.29 9.97
C GLU A 8 -4.99 14.37 8.73
N PHE A 9 -4.85 15.55 8.12
CA PHE A 9 -3.97 15.76 6.96
C PHE A 9 -2.49 15.65 7.34
N ARG A 10 -2.10 16.18 8.50
CA ARG A 10 -0.71 16.06 9.00
C ARG A 10 -0.31 14.63 9.35
N ASN A 11 -1.28 13.81 9.77
CA ASN A 11 -1.07 12.40 10.06
C ASN A 11 -1.49 11.49 8.89
N LEU A 12 -1.71 12.04 7.69
CA LEU A 12 -2.18 11.27 6.55
C LEU A 12 -1.02 10.50 5.90
N TRP A 13 -0.89 9.23 6.26
CA TRP A 13 -0.12 8.26 5.49
C TRP A 13 -1.05 7.37 4.66
N GLN A 14 -0.51 6.74 3.62
CA GLN A 14 -1.20 5.76 2.80
C GLN A 14 -1.52 4.50 3.61
N GLY A 15 -0.53 3.95 4.35
CA GLY A 15 -0.69 2.68 5.07
C GLY A 15 -1.20 1.56 4.15
N ASP A 16 -2.24 0.85 4.61
CA ASP A 16 -2.95 -0.19 3.84
C ASP A 16 -3.97 0.34 2.83
N MET A 17 -4.17 1.67 2.75
CA MET A 17 -5.09 2.26 1.78
C MET A 17 -4.53 2.17 0.37
N SER A 18 -5.43 2.07 -0.60
CA SER A 18 -5.02 2.24 -1.99
C SER A 18 -4.55 3.68 -2.24
N VAL A 19 -3.69 3.85 -3.24
CA VAL A 19 -3.26 5.16 -3.74
C VAL A 19 -4.48 6.01 -4.08
N ALA A 20 -5.54 5.42 -4.64
CA ALA A 20 -6.77 6.15 -4.97
C ALA A 20 -7.46 6.73 -3.72
N GLU A 21 -7.57 5.94 -2.65
CA GLU A 21 -8.20 6.38 -1.39
C GLU A 21 -7.33 7.40 -0.66
N TYR A 22 -6.01 7.19 -0.66
CA TYR A 22 -5.06 8.16 -0.13
C TYR A 22 -5.17 9.51 -0.86
N VAL A 23 -5.20 9.51 -2.20
CA VAL A 23 -5.32 10.73 -3.02
C VAL A 23 -6.62 11.48 -2.74
N LYS A 24 -7.75 10.79 -2.56
CA LYS A 24 -9.01 11.44 -2.18
C LYS A 24 -8.89 12.16 -0.84
N LYS A 25 -8.32 11.50 0.17
CA LYS A 25 -8.08 12.11 1.50
C LYS A 25 -7.09 13.26 1.41
N PHE A 26 -6.04 13.12 0.61
CA PHE A 26 -5.02 14.14 0.39
C PHE A 26 -5.61 15.40 -0.23
N ASN A 27 -6.35 15.27 -1.34
CA ASN A 27 -7.01 16.40 -2.00
C ASN A 27 -8.02 17.10 -1.08
N ARG A 28 -8.73 16.33 -0.25
CA ARG A 28 -9.62 16.90 0.78
C ARG A 28 -8.83 17.71 1.81
N GLY A 29 -7.67 17.23 2.25
CA GLY A 29 -6.78 17.96 3.15
C GLY A 29 -6.19 19.23 2.53
N CYS A 30 -5.75 19.18 1.27
CA CYS A 30 -5.30 20.35 0.52
C CYS A 30 -6.36 21.46 0.47
N HIS A 31 -7.64 21.10 0.29
CA HIS A 31 -8.73 22.08 0.28
C HIS A 31 -8.86 22.86 1.62
N PHE A 32 -8.52 22.22 2.74
CA PHE A 32 -8.56 22.86 4.08
C PHE A 32 -7.22 23.43 4.54
N SER A 33 -6.16 23.21 3.76
CA SER A 33 -4.80 23.66 4.06
C SER A 33 -4.20 24.37 2.84
N PRO A 34 -4.64 25.61 2.55
CA PRO A 34 -4.13 26.37 1.41
C PRO A 34 -2.61 26.52 1.45
N ILE A 35 -1.99 26.60 2.64
CA ILE A 35 -0.52 26.68 2.80
C ILE A 35 0.21 25.54 2.07
N ILE A 36 -0.36 24.34 2.02
CA ILE A 36 0.25 23.16 1.37
C ILE A 36 -0.29 22.99 -0.06
N ALA A 37 -1.47 23.52 -0.36
CA ALA A 37 -2.09 23.41 -1.67
C ALA A 37 -1.62 24.46 -2.66
N ASP A 38 -1.17 25.62 -2.18
CA ASP A 38 -0.77 26.79 -2.98
C ASP A 38 0.59 26.56 -3.64
N ASP A 39 1.51 25.89 -2.94
CA ASP A 39 2.83 25.58 -3.47
C ASP A 39 2.86 24.15 -4.09
N PRO A 40 3.14 24.02 -5.41
CA PRO A 40 3.15 22.73 -6.08
C PRO A 40 4.30 21.82 -5.64
N ALA A 41 5.43 22.38 -5.19
CA ALA A 41 6.57 21.62 -4.70
C ALA A 41 6.29 21.05 -3.30
N GLU A 42 5.72 21.84 -2.39
CA GLU A 42 5.25 21.39 -1.08
C GLU A 42 4.16 20.34 -1.22
N LYS A 43 3.21 20.55 -2.14
CA LYS A 43 2.15 19.58 -2.43
C LYS A 43 2.73 18.26 -2.92
N LEU A 44 3.72 18.29 -3.81
CA LEU A 44 4.41 17.10 -4.28
C LEU A 44 5.16 16.41 -3.14
N GLN A 45 5.92 17.16 -2.35
CA GLN A 45 6.70 16.62 -1.24
C GLN A 45 5.81 15.96 -0.19
N HIS A 46 4.73 16.63 0.24
CA HIS A 46 3.75 16.04 1.16
C HIS A 46 3.06 14.80 0.60
N PHE A 47 2.76 14.78 -0.69
CA PHE A 47 2.23 13.58 -1.33
C PHE A 47 3.23 12.43 -1.26
N LEU A 48 4.51 12.70 -1.57
CA LEU A 48 5.57 11.68 -1.51
C LEU A 48 5.79 11.17 -0.08
N ASP A 49 5.78 12.05 0.93
CA ASP A 49 5.97 11.66 2.33
C ASP A 49 4.86 10.75 2.85
N GLY A 50 3.62 10.98 2.43
CA GLY A 50 2.50 10.13 2.83
C GLY A 50 2.38 8.81 2.05
N LEU A 51 3.14 8.59 0.97
CA LEU A 51 3.10 7.31 0.24
C LEU A 51 3.72 6.17 1.05
N SER A 52 3.23 4.94 0.81
CA SER A 52 3.88 3.75 1.36
C SER A 52 5.35 3.66 0.90
N PRO A 53 6.29 3.16 1.73
CA PRO A 53 7.71 3.13 1.38
C PRO A 53 8.01 2.43 0.05
N ALA A 54 7.27 1.35 -0.26
CA ALA A 54 7.43 0.60 -1.50
C ALA A 54 7.08 1.44 -2.74
N ILE A 55 5.94 2.14 -2.69
CA ILE A 55 5.46 3.00 -3.78
C ILE A 55 6.31 4.27 -3.86
N ARG A 56 6.59 4.92 -2.71
CA ARG A 56 7.42 6.12 -2.62
C ARG A 56 8.76 5.91 -3.31
N ARG A 57 9.44 4.79 -3.03
CA ARG A 57 10.71 4.44 -3.66
C ARG A 57 10.61 4.38 -5.18
N ASP A 58 9.60 3.69 -5.72
CA ASP A 58 9.42 3.57 -7.18
C ASP A 58 9.07 4.90 -7.86
N VAL A 59 8.30 5.74 -7.15
CA VAL A 59 7.98 7.09 -7.60
C VAL A 59 9.24 7.95 -7.65
N LEU A 60 10.05 7.95 -6.58
CA LEU A 60 11.31 8.71 -6.52
C LEU A 60 12.32 8.28 -7.60
N MET A 61 12.42 6.99 -7.91
CA MET A 61 13.28 6.50 -9.00
C MET A 61 12.88 7.02 -10.39
N SER A 62 11.67 7.56 -10.54
CA SER A 62 11.21 8.13 -11.80
C SER A 62 11.43 9.64 -11.89
N ASP A 63 12.04 10.26 -10.88
CA ASP A 63 12.30 11.70 -10.79
C ASP A 63 11.09 12.55 -11.21
N PRO A 64 9.98 12.49 -10.46
CA PRO A 64 8.75 13.17 -10.86
C PRO A 64 8.93 14.68 -10.74
N ALA A 65 8.77 15.38 -11.87
CA ALA A 65 8.84 16.84 -11.91
C ALA A 65 7.65 17.52 -11.20
N ASP A 66 6.48 16.87 -11.16
CA ASP A 66 5.23 17.45 -10.66
C ASP A 66 4.34 16.41 -9.99
N TYR A 67 3.38 16.88 -9.18
CA TYR A 67 2.35 16.06 -8.53
C TYR A 67 1.61 15.13 -9.50
N ALA A 68 1.30 15.59 -10.71
CA ALA A 68 0.60 14.77 -11.71
C ALA A 68 1.45 13.57 -12.18
N THR A 69 2.76 13.76 -12.33
CA THR A 69 3.70 12.71 -12.72
C THR A 69 3.89 11.72 -11.57
N ALA A 70 4.03 12.23 -10.34
CA ALA A 70 4.09 11.39 -9.15
C ALA A 70 2.83 10.54 -8.97
N LEU A 71 1.64 11.10 -9.19
CA LEU A 71 0.37 10.36 -9.16
C LEU A 71 0.34 9.21 -10.16
N LYS A 72 0.62 9.50 -11.44
CA LYS A 72 0.64 8.48 -12.49
C LYS A 72 1.61 7.34 -12.14
N ARG A 73 2.77 7.69 -11.59
CA ARG A 73 3.76 6.68 -11.18
C ARG A 73 3.30 5.89 -9.96
N ALA A 74 2.69 6.54 -8.98
CA ALA A 74 2.15 5.87 -7.79
C ALA A 74 1.07 4.83 -8.15
N PHE A 75 0.14 5.17 -9.05
CA PHE A 75 -0.87 4.23 -9.53
C PHE A 75 -0.27 3.03 -10.26
N ARG A 76 0.73 3.26 -11.12
CA ARG A 76 1.44 2.18 -11.81
C ARG A 76 2.17 1.27 -10.83
N SER A 77 2.87 1.86 -9.86
CA SER A 77 3.60 1.13 -8.82
C SER A 77 2.65 0.25 -7.99
N GLU A 78 1.50 0.78 -7.56
CA GLU A 78 0.50 0.00 -6.86
C GLU A 78 -0.01 -1.18 -7.70
N GLN A 79 -0.30 -0.95 -8.98
CA GLN A 79 -0.74 -2.01 -9.87
C GLN A 79 0.32 -3.10 -10.01
N THR A 80 1.59 -2.72 -10.20
CA THR A 80 2.71 -3.67 -10.26
C THR A 80 2.83 -4.48 -8.96
N LEU A 81 2.70 -3.85 -7.79
CA LEU A 81 2.73 -4.56 -6.52
C LEU A 81 1.57 -5.56 -6.39
N LYS A 82 0.37 -5.18 -6.84
CA LYS A 82 -0.81 -6.06 -6.87
C LYS A 82 -0.60 -7.26 -7.79
N ASP A 83 -0.06 -7.04 -8.99
CA ASP A 83 0.25 -8.11 -9.96
C ASP A 83 1.31 -9.07 -9.42
N LEU A 84 2.40 -8.55 -8.83
CA LEU A 84 3.44 -9.37 -8.21
C LEU A 84 2.88 -10.20 -7.06
N HIS A 85 2.03 -9.62 -6.22
CA HIS A 85 1.38 -10.35 -5.14
C HIS A 85 0.43 -11.44 -5.68
N ALA A 86 -0.36 -11.13 -6.71
CA ALA A 86 -1.25 -12.10 -7.37
C ALA A 86 -0.46 -13.25 -8.03
N GLU A 87 0.67 -12.95 -8.68
CA GLU A 87 1.55 -13.97 -9.26
C GLU A 87 2.20 -14.84 -8.17
N ALA A 88 2.67 -14.25 -7.08
CA ALA A 88 3.22 -14.98 -5.95
C ALA A 88 2.20 -15.96 -5.33
N GLN A 89 0.93 -15.55 -5.23
CA GLN A 89 -0.16 -16.43 -4.78
C GLN A 89 -0.45 -17.56 -5.78
N ARG A 90 -0.37 -17.29 -7.09
CA ARG A 90 -0.54 -18.31 -8.14
C ARG A 90 0.60 -19.32 -8.19
N LYS A 91 1.83 -18.89 -7.93
CA LYS A 91 3.04 -19.72 -7.96
C LYS A 91 3.34 -20.40 -6.63
N ARG A 92 2.47 -20.33 -5.60
CA ARG A 92 2.64 -21.16 -4.40
C ARG A 92 2.58 -22.61 -4.85
N PRO A 93 3.72 -23.35 -4.88
CA PRO A 93 3.60 -24.79 -5.03
C PRO A 93 2.80 -25.24 -3.82
N PHE A 94 1.83 -26.11 -4.07
CA PHE A 94 1.20 -26.94 -3.06
C PHE A 94 2.35 -27.57 -2.25
N GLN A 95 2.73 -26.97 -1.12
CA GLN A 95 3.68 -27.61 -0.21
C GLN A 95 2.86 -28.68 0.50
N ALA A 96 2.91 -29.85 -0.16
CA ALA A 96 2.79 -31.19 0.35
C ALA A 96 2.20 -31.30 1.75
N HIS A 97 1.03 -31.94 1.80
CA HIS A 97 0.61 -32.79 2.91
C HIS A 97 1.82 -33.32 3.71
N PRO A 98 1.88 -33.14 5.04
CA PRO A 98 2.58 -34.11 5.84
C PRO A 98 1.81 -35.42 5.68
N ARG A 99 2.33 -36.30 4.83
CA ARG A 99 1.94 -37.71 4.77
C ARG A 99 2.45 -38.36 6.05
N SER A 100 1.76 -38.13 7.16
CA SER A 100 1.95 -38.91 8.39
C SER A 100 1.10 -40.18 8.28
N THR A 101 1.72 -41.19 7.67
CA THR A 101 1.58 -42.62 7.92
C THR A 101 0.26 -43.11 8.55
N ALA A 102 -0.59 -43.73 7.73
CA ALA A 102 -1.61 -44.65 8.22
C ALA A 102 -0.96 -45.98 8.67
N ALA A 103 -1.49 -46.52 9.77
CA ALA A 103 -1.54 -47.94 10.15
C ALA A 103 -0.24 -48.63 10.63
N ASP A 104 -0.10 -48.81 11.95
CA ASP A 104 -0.14 -50.13 12.59
C ASP A 104 -0.29 -49.98 14.11
N GLN A 105 -1.53 -50.00 14.62
CA GLN A 105 -1.81 -50.55 15.94
C GLN A 105 -3.09 -51.38 15.80
N ARG A 106 -2.87 -52.60 15.31
CA ARG A 106 -3.80 -53.72 15.35
C ARG A 106 -4.09 -54.04 16.81
N GLY A 107 -5.38 -54.11 17.16
CA GLY A 107 -5.84 -54.29 18.52
C GLY A 107 -5.31 -55.54 19.22
N LYS A 108 -5.29 -55.47 20.55
CA LYS A 108 -5.53 -56.62 21.42
C LYS A 108 -6.52 -56.20 22.50
N ALA A 109 -7.75 -56.66 22.34
CA ALA A 109 -8.58 -57.06 23.45
C ALA A 109 -8.21 -58.50 23.85
N GLU A 110 -8.63 -58.90 25.06
CA GLU A 110 -8.49 -60.21 25.72
C GLU A 110 -7.10 -60.39 26.39
N GLU A 111 -6.99 -60.52 27.72
CA GLU A 111 -7.80 -61.24 28.71
C GLU A 111 -7.97 -60.50 30.05
#